data_AF-A0A838P2T1-F1
#
_entry.id   AF-A0A838P2T1-F1
#
_cell.length_a   1.000
_cell.length_b   1.000
_cell.length_c   1.000
_cell.angle_alpha   90.00
_cell.angle_beta   90.00
_cell.angle_gamma   90.00
#
_symmetry.space_group_name_H-M   'P 1'
#
loop_
_entity.id
_entity.type
_entity.pdbx_description
1 polymer ?
#
loop_
_entity_poly.entity_id
_entity_poly.type
_entity_poly.pdbx_seq_one_letter_code
_entity_poly.pdbx_strand_id
1 'polypeptide(L)'
;MAEHDEVYDNQRAERLAALLRALAARIEELDRAGHLLQGVPELLRLMGDARTELFHYEVRSTYDSPESADRRRIVDEAQRQDPFSSDESEGDEPWRPRPQG
;
A
#
# COMPACT_ATOMS: atom_id res chain seq x y z
N MET A 1 7.23 16.11 8.39
CA MET A 1 5.76 16.01 8.27
C MET A 1 5.42 14.54 8.40
N ALA A 2 4.85 14.14 9.53
CA ALA A 2 4.47 12.75 9.82
C ALA A 2 2.98 12.61 9.52
N GLU A 3 2.63 11.97 8.40
CA GLU A 3 1.26 11.89 7.89
C GLU A 3 0.83 10.46 7.50
N HIS A 4 1.52 9.41 7.95
CA HIS A 4 1.26 8.05 7.47
C HIS A 4 0.99 7.03 8.58
N ASP A 5 0.01 7.34 9.43
CA ASP A 5 -0.42 6.40 10.48
C ASP A 5 -1.94 6.33 10.69
N GLU A 6 -2.70 6.89 9.75
CA GLU A 6 -4.13 6.65 9.69
C GLU A 6 -4.36 5.23 9.15
N VAL A 7 -4.68 4.35 10.10
CA VAL A 7 -5.36 3.06 9.92
C VAL A 7 -6.05 2.98 8.58
N TYR A 8 -5.73 1.93 7.81
CA TYR A 8 -6.28 1.59 6.50
C TYR A 8 -7.64 2.27 6.25
N ASP A 9 -7.58 3.37 5.51
CA ASP A 9 -8.64 4.35 5.37
C ASP A 9 -9.93 3.68 4.89
N ASN A 10 -10.98 3.70 5.73
CA ASN A 10 -12.33 3.19 5.40
C ASN A 10 -12.81 3.70 4.03
N GLN A 11 -12.40 4.92 3.64
CA GLN A 11 -12.76 5.46 2.33
C GLN A 11 -12.20 4.60 1.18
N ARG A 12 -11.07 3.90 1.36
CA ARG A 12 -10.53 3.01 0.33
C ARG A 12 -11.39 1.76 0.16
N ALA A 13 -11.87 1.18 1.25
CA ALA A 13 -12.82 0.07 1.20
C ALA A 13 -14.13 0.49 0.53
N GLU A 14 -14.62 1.70 0.85
CA GLU A 14 -15.80 2.28 0.20
C GLU A 14 -15.58 2.53 -1.29
N ARG A 15 -14.41 3.05 -1.69
CA ARG A 15 -14.02 3.23 -3.11
C ARG A 15 -14.00 1.91 -3.86
N LEU A 16 -13.43 0.85 -3.26
CA LEU A 16 -13.45 -0.48 -3.85
C LEU A 16 -14.87 -1.03 -4.00
N ALA A 17 -15.70 -0.90 -2.96
CA ALA A 17 -17.10 -1.30 -3.03
C ALA A 17 -17.88 -0.53 -4.12
N ALA A 18 -17.61 0.77 -4.29
CA ALA A 18 -18.20 1.58 -5.35
C ALA A 18 -17.76 1.11 -6.74
N LEU A 19 -16.48 0.79 -6.91
CA LEU A 19 -15.94 0.24 -8.17
C LEU A 19 -16.61 -1.08 -8.54
N LEU A 20 -16.77 -2.00 -7.58
CA LEU A 20 -17.44 -3.29 -7.81
C LEU A 20 -18.91 -3.12 -8.18
N ARG A 21 -19.63 -2.20 -7.53
CA ARG A 21 -21.02 -1.88 -7.88
C ARG A 21 -21.13 -1.26 -9.27
N ALA A 22 -20.19 -0.40 -9.66
CA ALA A 22 -20.16 0.18 -10.99
C ALA A 22 -19.91 -0.88 -12.07
N LEU A 23 -19.01 -1.84 -11.83
CA LEU A 23 -18.81 -2.98 -12.72
C LEU A 23 -20.09 -3.82 -12.87
N ALA A 24 -20.76 -4.15 -11.77
CA ALA A 24 -22.03 -4.89 -11.81
C ALA A 24 -23.11 -4.14 -12.61
N ALA A 25 -23.28 -2.85 -12.35
CA ALA A 25 -24.24 -2.01 -13.09
C ALA A 25 -23.95 -1.98 -14.59
N ARG A 26 -22.67 -1.96 -14.98
CA ARG A 26 -22.27 -1.98 -16.40
C ARG A 26 -22.58 -3.31 -17.08
N ILE A 27 -22.38 -4.43 -16.38
CA ILE A 27 -22.76 -5.76 -16.87
C ILE A 27 -24.27 -5.83 -17.11
N GLU A 28 -25.08 -5.39 -16.15
CA GLU A 28 -26.54 -5.37 -16.27
C GLU A 28 -27.05 -4.44 -17.37
N GLU A 29 -26.38 -3.31 -17.61
CA GLU A 29 -26.69 -2.40 -18.71
C GLU A 29 -26.45 -3.08 -20.08
N LEU A 30 -25.30 -3.71 -20.26
CA LEU A 30 -24.95 -4.40 -21.50
C LEU A 30 -25.85 -5.61 -21.76
N ASP A 31 -26.22 -6.35 -20.71
CA ASP A 31 -27.15 -7.48 -20.81
C ASP A 31 -28.54 -7.03 -21.25
N ARG A 32 -29.10 -6.00 -20.59
CA ARG A 32 -30.41 -5.42 -20.97
C ARG A 32 -30.43 -4.86 -22.39
N ALA A 33 -29.29 -4.36 -22.88
CA ALA A 33 -29.16 -3.87 -24.24
C ALA A 33 -28.95 -4.99 -25.29
N GLY A 34 -28.80 -6.26 -24.88
CA GLY A 34 -28.45 -7.35 -25.80
C GLY A 34 -27.03 -7.23 -26.38
N HIS A 35 -26.15 -6.52 -25.66
CA HIS A 35 -24.78 -6.20 -26.08
C HIS A 35 -23.70 -6.78 -25.18
N LEU A 36 -24.07 -7.72 -24.29
CA LEU A 36 -23.15 -8.29 -23.30
C LEU A 36 -21.86 -8.85 -23.91
N LEU A 37 -21.98 -9.62 -25.00
CA LEU A 37 -20.82 -10.23 -25.65
C LEU A 37 -20.01 -9.23 -26.50
N GLN A 38 -20.63 -8.17 -26.97
CA GLN A 38 -19.99 -7.08 -27.71
C GLN A 38 -19.17 -6.19 -26.76
N GLY A 39 -19.58 -6.08 -25.49
CA GLY A 39 -18.87 -5.33 -24.45
C GLY A 39 -17.65 -6.03 -23.84
N VAL A 40 -17.29 -7.24 -24.31
CA VAL A 40 -16.21 -8.06 -23.72
C VAL A 40 -14.88 -7.30 -23.54
N PRO A 41 -14.35 -6.53 -24.51
CA PRO A 41 -13.09 -5.81 -24.32
C PRO A 41 -13.14 -4.79 -23.17
N GLU A 42 -14.27 -4.11 -23.01
CA GLU A 42 -14.49 -3.15 -21.92
C GLU A 42 -14.57 -3.87 -20.57
N LEU A 43 -15.35 -4.96 -20.51
CA LEU A 43 -15.52 -5.76 -19.30
C LEU A 43 -14.19 -6.36 -18.84
N LEU A 44 -13.35 -6.87 -19.74
CA LEU A 44 -12.03 -7.39 -19.40
C LEU A 44 -11.14 -6.32 -18.77
N ARG A 45 -11.19 -5.07 -19.26
CA ARG A 45 -10.45 -3.95 -18.68
C ARG A 45 -10.95 -3.65 -17.25
N LEU A 46 -12.27 -3.48 -17.08
CA LEU A 46 -12.85 -3.17 -15.78
C LEU A 46 -12.62 -4.28 -14.73
N MET A 47 -12.69 -5.55 -15.16
CA MET A 47 -12.37 -6.69 -14.30
C MET A 47 -10.87 -6.73 -13.92
N GLY A 48 -9.98 -6.32 -14.83
CA GLY A 48 -8.55 -6.17 -14.54
C GLY A 48 -8.27 -5.11 -13.48
N ASP A 49 -8.91 -3.95 -13.60
CA ASP A 49 -8.83 -2.85 -12.63
C ASP A 49 -9.38 -3.31 -11.26
N ALA A 50 -10.57 -3.93 -11.25
CA ALA A 50 -11.19 -4.47 -10.03
C ALA A 50 -10.32 -5.53 -9.34
N ARG A 51 -9.73 -6.45 -10.11
CA ARG A 51 -8.85 -7.51 -9.57
C ARG A 51 -7.63 -6.92 -8.88
N THR A 52 -7.03 -5.87 -9.46
CA THR A 52 -5.85 -5.22 -8.88
C THR A 52 -6.17 -4.57 -7.54
N GLU A 53 -7.29 -3.84 -7.47
CA GLU A 53 -7.72 -3.22 -6.21
C GLU A 53 -8.16 -4.25 -5.15
N LEU A 54 -8.84 -5.32 -5.55
CA LEU A 54 -9.17 -6.44 -4.65
C LEU A 54 -7.91 -7.07 -4.05
N PHE A 55 -6.87 -7.29 -4.86
CA PHE A 55 -5.60 -7.82 -4.36
C PHE A 55 -4.93 -6.87 -3.37
N HIS A 56 -4.91 -5.57 -3.67
CA HIS A 56 -4.39 -4.55 -2.75
C HIS A 56 -5.19 -4.48 -1.44
N TYR A 57 -6.51 -4.69 -1.52
CA TYR A 57 -7.37 -4.78 -0.36
C TYR A 57 -7.08 -6.02 0.48
N GLU A 58 -7.02 -7.20 -0.13
CA GLU A 58 -6.80 -8.46 0.59
C GLU A 58 -5.41 -8.52 1.24
N VAL A 59 -4.36 -8.14 0.50
CA VAL A 59 -3.00 -8.11 1.03
C VAL A 59 -2.90 -7.13 2.19
N ARG A 60 -3.38 -5.88 2.03
CA ARG A 60 -3.26 -4.91 3.12
C ARG A 60 -4.24 -5.15 4.26
N SER A 61 -5.43 -5.70 4.02
CA SER A 61 -6.33 -6.16 5.09
C SER A 61 -5.67 -7.24 5.96
N THR A 62 -4.72 -7.99 5.42
CA THR A 62 -3.98 -9.04 6.14
C THR A 62 -2.77 -8.48 6.90
N TYR A 63 -2.12 -7.43 6.39
CA TYR A 63 -0.84 -6.92 6.93
C TYR A 63 -0.89 -5.54 7.59
N ASP A 64 -1.85 -4.67 7.28
CA ASP A 64 -2.08 -3.37 7.95
C ASP A 64 -2.97 -3.57 9.19
N SER A 65 -2.50 -4.37 10.14
CA SER A 65 -3.09 -4.45 11.48
C SER A 65 -2.59 -3.31 12.38
N PRO A 66 -3.31 -2.94 13.45
CA PRO A 66 -2.82 -1.97 14.44
C PRO A 66 -1.44 -2.33 15.00
N GLU A 67 -1.16 -3.63 15.10
CA GLU A 67 0.11 -4.17 15.57
C GLU A 67 1.26 -3.91 14.57
N SER A 68 0.99 -3.96 13.27
CA SER A 68 1.96 -3.61 12.23
C SER A 68 2.25 -2.11 12.17
N ALA A 69 1.23 -1.28 12.40
CA ALA A 69 1.38 0.16 12.53
C ALA A 69 2.23 0.52 13.76
N ASP A 70 1.96 -0.11 14.92
CA ASP A 70 2.73 0.10 16.15
C ASP A 70 4.19 -0.35 16.01
N ARG A 71 4.43 -1.53 15.42
CA ARG A 71 5.80 -1.97 15.07
C ARG A 71 6.53 -0.98 14.17
N ARG A 72 5.84 -0.37 13.20
CA ARG A 72 6.43 0.64 12.32
C ARG A 72 6.75 1.93 13.07
N ARG A 73 5.86 2.39 13.96
CA ARG A 73 6.13 3.53 14.86
C ARG A 73 7.37 3.29 15.71
N ILE A 74 7.50 2.11 16.31
CA ILE A 74 8.65 1.76 17.16
C ILE A 74 9.95 1.79 16.35
N VAL A 75 9.95 1.25 15.12
CA VAL A 75 11.12 1.29 14.23
C VAL A 75 11.47 2.71 13.82
N ASP A 76 10.47 3.52 13.45
CA ASP A 76 10.64 4.92 13.10
C ASP A 76 11.17 5.77 14.27
N GLU A 77 10.65 5.53 15.49
CA GLU A 77 11.12 6.18 16.70
C GLU A 77 12.56 5.77 17.03
N ALA A 78 12.90 4.49 16.91
CA ALA A 78 14.27 4.00 17.10
C ALA A 78 15.25 4.59 16.06
N GLN A 79 14.84 4.78 14.80
CA GLN A 79 15.65 5.45 13.79
C GLN A 79 15.83 6.95 14.06
N ARG A 80 14.80 7.62 14.60
CA ARG A 80 14.91 9.04 15.01
C ARG A 80 15.73 9.24 16.28
N GLN A 81 15.75 8.24 17.15
CA GLN A 81 16.55 8.23 18.37
C GLN A 81 17.98 7.74 18.15
N ASP A 82 18.43 7.57 16.90
CA ASP A 82 19.80 7.13 16.61
C ASP A 82 20.82 8.01 17.37
N PRO A 83 21.46 7.49 18.44
CA PRO A 83 22.46 8.23 19.20
C PRO A 83 23.79 8.35 18.43
N PHE A 84 23.90 7.69 17.26
CA PHE A 84 25.08 7.70 16.39
C PHE A 84 25.07 8.84 15.36
N SER A 85 24.23 9.87 15.54
CA SER A 85 24.58 11.22 15.05
C SER A 85 25.71 11.78 15.90
N SER A 86 26.88 11.16 15.80
CA SER A 86 28.11 11.56 16.47
C SER A 86 28.63 12.83 15.81
N ASP A 87 28.12 13.98 16.26
CA ASP A 87 29.05 15.09 16.48
C ASP A 87 29.93 14.67 17.67
N GLU A 88 31.25 14.82 17.52
CA GLU A 88 32.30 14.47 18.50
C GLU A 88 32.75 12.99 18.58
N SER A 89 33.71 12.64 17.70
CA SER A 89 35.14 12.52 18.05
C SER A 89 35.84 11.56 17.08
N GLU A 90 36.73 12.13 16.26
CA GLU A 90 37.77 11.38 15.55
C GLU A 90 38.63 10.63 16.58
N GLY A 91 38.32 9.37 16.81
CA GLY A 91 38.99 8.55 17.83
C GLY A 91 38.99 7.08 17.47
N ASP A 92 39.80 6.73 16.47
CA ASP A 92 40.47 5.43 16.28
C ASP A 92 39.62 4.17 16.61
N GLU A 93 38.63 3.88 15.76
CA GLU A 93 37.87 2.63 15.84
C GLU A 93 38.61 1.48 15.11
N PRO A 94 38.85 0.33 15.78
CA PRO A 94 39.78 -0.73 15.31
C PRO A 94 39.33 -1.49 14.05
N TRP A 95 38.09 -1.32 13.60
CA TRP A 95 37.51 -1.97 12.42
C TRP A 95 37.65 -1.14 11.14
N ARG A 96 38.18 0.09 11.21
CA ARG A 96 38.44 0.89 10.02
C ARG A 96 39.69 0.34 9.31
N PRO A 97 39.58 -0.14 8.07
CA PRO A 97 40.75 -0.62 7.34
C PRO A 97 41.69 0.57 7.11
N ARG A 98 42.94 0.46 7.60
CA ARG A 98 43.94 1.51 7.38
C ARG A 98 44.15 1.67 5.87
N PRO A 99 44.16 2.91 5.33
CA PRO A 99 44.52 3.12 3.95
C PRO A 99 45.98 2.68 3.77
N GLN A 100 46.18 1.65 2.95
CA GLN A 100 47.50 1.18 2.56
C GLN A 100 48.04 2.16 1.52
N GLY A 101 49.16 2.82 1.86
CA GLY A 101 49.96 3.59 0.92
C GLY A 101 50.94 2.72 0.17
#